data_AF-A0A2M6P217-F1
#
_entry.id   AF-A0A2M6P217-F1
#
_cell.length_a   1.000
_cell.length_b   1.000
_cell.length_c   1.000
_cell.angle_alpha   90.00
_cell.angle_beta   90.00
_cell.angle_gamma   90.00
#
_symmetry.space_group_name_H-M   'P 1'
#
loop_
_entity.id
_entity.type
_entity.pdbx_description
1 polymer ?
#
loop_
_entity_poly.entity_id
_entity_poly.type
_entity_poly.pdbx_seq_one_letter_code
_entity_poly.pdbx_strand_id
1 'polypeptide(L)'
;MVLINIAILIGIILITTLVTKILKLKKELALTYIFCTFFGNVAYIGFPFIFDLYPQTASELSILIAIHVGVAFTLGVFILEYYKSNTVNILHVIKKIITNPLLIAIALGSICFALGITLPHSIDRTIEMIAGSASPVVLIAIGLFMAKKIEFDSDFWHAVTISGIKLVIMPSVFILATLLTKTAGSMIPSIIEAAMPVALTNFALAEIYPMKKKIIADAIIISTWISIISLTVLSSFFI
;
A
#
# COMPACT_ATOMS: atom_id res chain seq x y z
N MET A 1 -0.37 -19.55 0.96
CA MET A 1 0.01 -18.17 1.33
C MET A 1 -0.36 -17.15 0.25
N VAL A 2 0.20 -17.21 -0.96
CA VAL A 2 -0.03 -16.22 -2.04
C VAL A 2 -1.51 -16.03 -2.42
N LEU A 3 -2.22 -17.12 -2.74
CA LEU A 3 -3.64 -17.03 -3.13
C LEU A 3 -4.52 -16.45 -2.01
N ILE A 4 -4.19 -16.75 -0.75
CA ILE A 4 -4.90 -16.22 0.42
C ILE A 4 -4.67 -14.71 0.52
N ASN A 5 -3.43 -14.24 0.35
CA ASN A 5 -3.11 -12.81 0.33
C ASN A 5 -3.89 -12.07 -0.77
N ILE A 6 -3.87 -12.60 -1.99
CA ILE A 6 -4.61 -12.02 -3.12
C ILE A 6 -6.11 -11.97 -2.82
N ALA A 7 -6.70 -13.07 -2.32
CA ALA A 7 -8.11 -13.13 -1.99
C ALA A 7 -8.49 -12.11 -0.90
N ILE A 8 -7.69 -11.99 0.16
CA ILE A 8 -7.92 -11.02 1.23
C ILE A 8 -7.80 -9.59 0.70
N LEU A 9 -6.78 -9.26 -0.10
CA LEU A 9 -6.61 -7.93 -0.68
C LEU A 9 -7.78 -7.55 -1.59
N ILE A 10 -8.21 -8.45 -2.47
CA ILE A 10 -9.39 -8.24 -3.32
C ILE A 10 -10.63 -8.05 -2.43
N GLY A 11 -10.81 -8.89 -1.42
CA GLY A 11 -11.93 -8.79 -0.47
C GLY A 11 -11.98 -7.43 0.23
N ILE A 12 -10.84 -6.94 0.74
CA ILE A 12 -10.71 -5.62 1.37
C ILE A 12 -11.09 -4.50 0.40
N ILE A 13 -10.59 -4.56 -0.84
CA ILE A 13 -10.91 -3.57 -1.87
C ILE A 13 -12.41 -3.56 -2.17
N LEU A 14 -13.02 -4.73 -2.33
CA LEU A 14 -14.45 -4.87 -2.59
C LEU A 14 -15.29 -4.37 -1.41
N ILE A 15 -14.96 -4.76 -0.19
CA ILE A 15 -15.65 -4.33 1.03
C ILE A 15 -15.55 -2.82 1.18
N THR A 16 -14.37 -2.24 1.02
CA THR A 16 -14.18 -0.78 1.13
C THR A 16 -14.94 -0.05 0.02
N THR A 17 -14.94 -0.59 -1.20
CA THR A 17 -15.74 -0.04 -2.32
C THR A 17 -17.24 -0.12 -2.03
N LEU A 18 -17.71 -1.21 -1.43
CA LEU A 18 -19.11 -1.38 -1.06
C LEU A 18 -19.51 -0.41 0.05
N VAL A 19 -18.71 -0.33 1.13
CA VAL A 19 -18.95 0.58 2.27
C VAL A 19 -18.99 2.02 1.80
N THR A 20 -18.02 2.45 0.98
CA THR A 20 -17.98 3.82 0.44
C THR A 20 -19.19 4.14 -0.44
N LYS A 21 -19.73 3.16 -1.19
CA LYS A 21 -20.98 3.29 -1.96
C LYS A 21 -22.22 3.36 -1.06
N ILE A 22 -22.32 2.51 -0.04
CA ILE A 22 -23.43 2.49 0.93
C ILE A 22 -23.50 3.81 1.70
N LEU A 23 -22.35 4.31 2.14
CA LEU A 23 -22.21 5.61 2.81
C LEU A 23 -22.34 6.81 1.86
N LYS A 24 -22.53 6.56 0.55
CA LYS A 24 -22.70 7.59 -0.50
C LYS A 24 -21.60 8.65 -0.46
N LEU A 25 -20.36 8.22 -0.20
CA LEU A 25 -19.24 9.14 -0.13
C LEU A 25 -18.97 9.79 -1.49
N LYS A 26 -18.53 11.04 -1.46
CA LYS A 26 -18.05 11.73 -2.67
C LYS A 26 -16.90 10.93 -3.28
N LYS A 27 -16.82 10.91 -4.62
CA LYS A 27 -15.81 10.16 -5.39
C LYS A 27 -14.38 10.32 -4.86
N GLU A 28 -13.95 11.56 -4.58
CA GLU A 28 -12.61 11.81 -4.06
C GLU A 28 -12.33 11.14 -2.72
N LEU A 29 -13.32 11.18 -1.82
CA LEU A 29 -13.22 10.57 -0.49
C LEU A 29 -13.29 9.04 -0.59
N ALA A 30 -14.17 8.51 -1.44
CA ALA A 30 -14.27 7.07 -1.69
C ALA A 30 -12.94 6.51 -2.22
N LEU A 31 -12.31 7.18 -3.20
CA LEU A 31 -11.00 6.80 -3.72
C LEU A 31 -9.92 6.85 -2.64
N THR A 32 -9.90 7.90 -1.80
CA THR A 32 -8.99 7.99 -0.65
C THR A 32 -9.15 6.80 0.30
N TYR A 33 -10.37 6.45 0.69
CA TYR A 33 -10.60 5.28 1.56
C TYR A 33 -10.14 3.98 0.93
N ILE A 34 -10.50 3.76 -0.33
CA ILE A 34 -10.14 2.53 -1.05
C ILE A 34 -8.61 2.39 -1.06
N PHE A 35 -7.88 3.37 -1.61
CA PHE A 35 -6.43 3.32 -1.72
C PHE A 35 -5.71 3.27 -0.37
N CYS A 36 -6.08 4.11 0.60
CA CYS A 36 -5.37 4.11 1.88
C CYS A 36 -5.62 2.86 2.72
N THR A 37 -6.71 2.11 2.47
CA THR A 37 -7.00 0.89 3.21
C THR A 37 -6.16 -0.28 2.71
N PHE A 38 -6.06 -0.49 1.39
CA PHE A 38 -5.29 -1.62 0.85
C PHE A 38 -3.81 -1.31 0.63
N PHE A 39 -3.42 -0.06 0.36
CA PHE A 39 -2.03 0.31 0.07
C PHE A 39 -1.28 0.70 1.35
N GLY A 40 -0.57 -0.26 1.93
CA GLY A 40 0.30 -0.06 3.10
C GLY A 40 1.75 0.29 2.72
N ASN A 41 2.50 0.84 3.66
CA ASN A 41 3.92 1.14 3.50
C ASN A 41 4.79 -0.13 3.61
N VAL A 42 4.49 -1.12 2.79
CA VAL A 42 5.12 -2.44 2.80
C VAL A 42 6.52 -2.42 2.21
N ALA A 43 6.80 -1.55 1.23
CA ALA A 43 8.09 -1.50 0.58
C ALA A 43 9.14 -0.71 1.39
N TYR A 44 8.78 0.44 1.97
CA TYR A 44 9.77 1.31 2.64
C TYR A 44 9.88 1.05 4.15
N ILE A 45 8.78 0.68 4.82
CA ILE A 45 8.81 0.33 6.25
C ILE A 45 8.72 -1.18 6.43
N GLY A 46 7.78 -1.85 5.73
CA GLY A 46 7.54 -3.28 5.90
C GLY A 46 8.76 -4.15 5.57
N PHE A 47 9.40 -3.90 4.42
CA PHE A 47 10.54 -4.68 3.97
C PHE A 47 11.70 -4.68 4.98
N PRO A 48 12.28 -3.52 5.37
CA PRO A 48 13.36 -3.52 6.34
C PRO A 48 12.93 -4.05 7.71
N PHE A 49 11.70 -3.78 8.14
CA PHE A 49 11.19 -4.25 9.44
C PHE A 49 11.07 -5.78 9.50
N ILE A 50 10.48 -6.40 8.48
CA ILE A 50 10.34 -7.88 8.45
C ILE A 50 11.70 -8.53 8.19
N PHE A 51 12.55 -7.93 7.36
CA PHE A 51 13.90 -8.44 7.10
C PHE A 51 14.76 -8.46 8.36
N ASP A 52 14.67 -7.44 9.22
CA ASP A 52 15.38 -7.39 10.50
C ASP A 52 14.91 -8.50 11.47
N LEU A 53 13.59 -8.73 11.53
CA LEU A 53 13.00 -9.77 12.39
C LEU A 53 13.19 -11.20 11.86
N TYR A 54 13.12 -11.38 10.55
CA TYR A 54 13.14 -12.68 9.89
C TYR A 54 14.02 -12.66 8.63
N PRO A 55 15.36 -12.54 8.76
CA PRO A 55 16.27 -12.42 7.62
C PRO A 55 16.13 -13.57 6.60
N GLN A 56 15.84 -14.77 7.08
CA GLN A 56 15.62 -15.97 6.27
C GLN A 56 14.38 -15.91 5.35
N THR A 57 13.47 -14.96 5.55
CA THR A 57 12.22 -14.82 4.76
C THR A 57 12.30 -13.77 3.65
N ALA A 58 13.48 -13.19 3.39
CA ALA A 58 13.67 -12.07 2.47
C ALA A 58 13.16 -12.33 1.04
N SER A 59 13.34 -13.55 0.52
CA SER A 59 12.87 -13.95 -0.80
C SER A 59 11.35 -14.05 -0.86
N GLU A 60 10.72 -14.65 0.14
CA GLU A 60 9.26 -14.76 0.28
C GLU A 60 8.62 -13.37 0.41
N LEU A 61 9.24 -12.50 1.21
CA LEU A 61 8.82 -11.12 1.43
C LEU A 61 8.86 -10.29 0.15
N SER A 62 9.93 -10.42 -0.64
CA SER A 62 10.07 -9.73 -1.92
C SER A 62 8.97 -10.12 -2.91
N ILE A 63 8.63 -11.41 -2.97
CA ILE A 63 7.53 -11.92 -3.80
C ILE A 63 6.19 -11.36 -3.30
N LEU A 64 5.98 -11.32 -1.99
CA LEU A 64 4.74 -10.85 -1.40
C LEU A 64 4.50 -9.36 -1.64
N ILE A 65 5.53 -8.53 -1.46
CA ILE A 65 5.50 -7.11 -1.82
C ILE A 65 5.24 -6.94 -3.30
N ALA A 66 5.90 -7.71 -4.18
CA ALA A 66 5.67 -7.63 -5.62
C ALA A 66 4.21 -7.94 -5.99
N ILE A 67 3.62 -8.98 -5.37
CA ILE A 67 2.20 -9.31 -5.53
C ILE A 67 1.30 -8.19 -4.99
N HIS A 68 1.57 -7.71 -3.78
CA HIS A 68 0.81 -6.64 -3.15
C HIS A 68 0.79 -5.41 -4.05
N VAL A 69 1.96 -4.92 -4.43
CA VAL A 69 2.13 -3.76 -5.30
C VAL A 69 1.49 -4.00 -6.67
N GLY A 70 1.69 -5.16 -7.28
CA GLY A 70 1.12 -5.51 -8.59
C GLY A 70 -0.41 -5.52 -8.59
N VAL A 71 -1.02 -6.19 -7.61
CA VAL A 71 -2.49 -6.24 -7.43
C VAL A 71 -3.03 -4.84 -7.13
N ALA A 72 -2.37 -4.14 -6.21
CA ALA A 72 -2.74 -2.81 -5.75
C ALA A 72 -2.76 -1.79 -6.90
N PHE A 73 -1.73 -1.78 -7.75
CA PHE A 73 -1.69 -0.90 -8.92
C PHE A 73 -2.65 -1.33 -10.03
N THR A 74 -2.76 -2.63 -10.32
CA THR A 74 -3.66 -3.13 -11.36
C THR A 74 -5.11 -2.77 -11.02
N LEU A 75 -5.57 -3.14 -9.83
CA LEU A 75 -6.92 -2.82 -9.36
C LEU A 75 -7.11 -1.31 -9.17
N GLY A 76 -6.07 -0.61 -8.70
CA GLY A 76 -6.08 0.84 -8.58
C GLY A 76 -6.39 1.52 -9.90
N VAL A 77 -5.71 1.15 -11.00
CA VAL A 77 -5.98 1.71 -12.34
C VAL A 77 -7.41 1.42 -12.80
N PHE A 78 -7.92 0.20 -12.57
CA PHE A 78 -9.31 -0.15 -12.86
C PHE A 78 -10.31 0.74 -12.10
N ILE A 79 -10.12 0.89 -10.79
CA ILE A 79 -10.98 1.70 -9.92
C ILE A 79 -10.96 3.16 -10.37
N LEU A 80 -9.77 3.70 -10.65
CA LEU A 80 -9.61 5.08 -11.08
C LEU A 80 -10.31 5.35 -12.42
N GLU A 81 -10.24 4.42 -13.37
CA GLU A 81 -10.95 4.53 -14.64
C GLU A 81 -12.47 4.46 -14.45
N TYR A 82 -12.95 3.52 -13.65
CA TYR A 82 -14.38 3.40 -13.34
C TYR A 82 -14.93 4.70 -12.74
N TYR A 83 -14.23 5.26 -11.75
CA TYR A 83 -14.65 6.51 -11.14
C TYR A 83 -14.53 7.69 -12.10
N LYS A 84 -13.59 7.70 -13.07
CA LYS A 84 -13.48 8.76 -14.08
C LYS A 84 -14.65 8.78 -15.06
N SER A 85 -15.07 7.62 -15.56
CA SER A 85 -15.90 7.51 -16.77
C SER A 85 -17.27 6.88 -16.53
N ASN A 86 -17.58 6.43 -15.30
CA ASN A 86 -18.74 5.60 -14.92
C ASN A 86 -18.95 4.33 -15.79
N THR A 87 -18.02 4.06 -16.69
CA THR A 87 -17.97 2.96 -17.63
C THR A 87 -16.52 2.48 -17.69
N VAL A 88 -16.30 1.17 -17.81
CA VAL A 88 -14.95 0.62 -17.90
C VAL A 88 -14.68 0.30 -19.37
N ASN A 89 -13.91 1.15 -20.04
CA ASN A 89 -13.38 0.80 -21.35
C ASN A 89 -12.15 -0.10 -21.15
N ILE A 90 -12.33 -1.41 -21.31
CA ILE A 90 -11.29 -2.42 -21.07
C ILE A 90 -10.03 -2.15 -21.91
N LEU A 91 -10.17 -1.75 -23.18
CA LEU A 91 -9.04 -1.40 -24.04
C LEU A 91 -8.27 -0.18 -23.50
N HIS A 92 -8.98 0.82 -22.99
CA HIS A 92 -8.36 2.00 -22.39
C HIS A 92 -7.65 1.65 -21.07
N VAL A 93 -8.25 0.79 -20.24
CA VAL A 93 -7.63 0.31 -19.00
C VAL A 93 -6.36 -0.48 -19.30
N ILE A 94 -6.42 -1.45 -20.23
CA ILE A 94 -5.25 -2.24 -20.64
C ILE A 94 -4.15 -1.30 -21.16
N LYS A 95 -4.49 -0.34 -22.02
CA LYS A 95 -3.53 0.66 -22.50
C LYS A 95 -2.89 1.41 -21.34
N LYS A 96 -3.68 1.90 -20.38
CA LYS A 96 -3.17 2.61 -19.21
C LYS A 96 -2.28 1.74 -18.32
N ILE A 97 -2.64 0.48 -18.11
CA ILE A 97 -1.85 -0.50 -17.35
C ILE A 97 -0.48 -0.68 -18.02
N ILE A 98 -0.48 -0.97 -19.33
CA ILE A 98 0.75 -1.21 -20.10
C ILE A 98 1.61 0.05 -20.22
N THR A 99 1.00 1.24 -20.25
CA THR A 99 1.75 2.51 -20.29
C THR A 99 2.04 3.09 -18.91
N ASN A 100 1.68 2.43 -17.81
CA ASN A 100 1.91 2.95 -16.46
C ASN A 100 3.39 2.78 -16.09
N PRO A 101 4.14 3.86 -15.85
CA PRO A 101 5.57 3.78 -15.56
C PRO A 101 5.91 2.86 -14.37
N LEU A 102 5.06 2.82 -13.34
CA LEU A 102 5.26 1.99 -12.16
C LEU A 102 5.10 0.50 -12.50
N LEU A 103 4.08 0.14 -13.27
CA LEU A 103 3.87 -1.25 -13.71
C LEU A 103 4.94 -1.69 -14.71
N ILE A 104 5.38 -0.81 -15.60
CA ILE A 104 6.50 -1.06 -16.50
C ILE A 104 7.77 -1.33 -15.70
N ALA A 105 8.09 -0.51 -14.70
CA ALA A 105 9.28 -0.70 -13.86
C ALA A 105 9.25 -2.05 -13.11
N ILE A 106 8.11 -2.42 -12.53
CA ILE A 106 7.93 -3.73 -11.86
C ILE A 106 8.10 -4.88 -12.86
N ALA A 107 7.51 -4.77 -14.05
CA ALA A 107 7.59 -5.80 -15.08
C ALA A 107 9.04 -5.98 -15.57
N LEU A 108 9.74 -4.88 -15.89
CA LEU A 108 11.14 -4.93 -16.31
C LEU A 108 12.05 -5.48 -15.22
N GLY A 109 11.89 -5.03 -13.97
CA GLY A 109 12.66 -5.55 -12.84
C GLY A 109 12.44 -7.05 -12.62
N SER A 110 11.20 -7.51 -12.74
CA SER A 110 10.85 -8.93 -12.63
C SER A 110 11.43 -9.76 -13.76
N ILE A 111 11.43 -9.23 -14.99
CA ILE A 111 12.05 -9.89 -16.16
C ILE A 111 13.56 -9.99 -15.98
N CYS A 112 14.23 -8.92 -15.54
CA CYS A 112 15.67 -8.94 -15.27
C CYS A 112 16.01 -10.00 -14.21
N PHE A 113 15.24 -10.05 -13.11
CA PHE A 113 15.40 -11.06 -12.07
C PHE A 113 15.21 -12.48 -12.61
N ALA A 114 14.14 -12.74 -13.35
CA ALA A 114 13.82 -14.06 -13.89
C ALA A 114 14.85 -14.57 -14.91
N LEU A 115 15.43 -13.66 -15.70
CA LEU A 115 16.45 -13.97 -16.70
C LEU A 115 17.89 -13.94 -16.12
N GLY A 116 18.06 -13.60 -14.84
CA GLY A 116 19.39 -13.44 -14.23
C GLY A 116 20.20 -12.31 -14.85
N ILE A 117 19.55 -11.31 -15.44
CA ILE A 117 20.21 -10.17 -16.07
C ILE A 117 20.79 -9.29 -14.97
N THR A 118 22.12 -9.19 -14.94
CA THR A 118 22.84 -8.25 -14.09
C THR A 118 23.03 -6.94 -14.84
N LEU A 119 22.65 -5.84 -14.21
CA LEU A 119 22.87 -4.51 -14.77
C LEU A 119 24.35 -4.11 -14.60
N PRO A 120 24.93 -3.33 -15.54
CA PRO A 120 26.23 -2.71 -15.33
C PRO A 120 26.21 -1.86 -14.05
N HIS A 121 27.31 -1.91 -13.28
CA HIS A 121 27.41 -1.27 -11.97
C HIS A 121 26.96 0.20 -11.96
N SER A 122 27.30 0.98 -13.00
CA SER A 122 26.90 2.39 -13.09
C SER A 122 25.39 2.59 -13.18
N ILE A 123 24.68 1.71 -13.91
CA ILE A 123 23.21 1.80 -14.06
C ILE A 123 22.55 1.39 -12.75
N ASP A 124 22.98 0.25 -12.19
CA ASP A 124 22.46 -0.28 -10.94
C ASP A 124 22.59 0.74 -9.81
N ARG A 125 23.79 1.33 -9.65
CA ARG A 125 24.04 2.35 -8.64
C ARG A 125 23.20 3.61 -8.83
N THR A 126 22.96 4.01 -10.07
CA THR A 126 22.11 5.18 -10.36
C THR A 126 20.67 4.90 -9.96
N ILE A 127 20.14 3.71 -10.28
CA ILE A 127 18.78 3.29 -9.90
C ILE A 127 18.66 3.24 -8.38
N GLU A 128 19.64 2.65 -7.68
CA GLU A 128 19.66 2.61 -6.20
C GLU A 128 19.61 4.01 -5.58
N MET A 129 20.41 4.97 -6.09
CA MET A 129 20.43 6.33 -5.57
C MET A 129 19.09 7.05 -5.76
N ILE A 130 18.47 6.89 -6.93
CA ILE A 130 17.16 7.47 -7.22
C ILE A 130 16.10 6.83 -6.32
N ALA A 131 16.08 5.50 -6.22
CA ALA A 131 15.13 4.76 -5.38
C ALA A 131 15.25 5.15 -3.90
N GLY A 132 16.49 5.27 -3.39
CA GLY A 132 16.77 5.69 -2.02
C GLY A 132 16.31 7.13 -1.71
N SER A 133 16.25 8.01 -2.71
CA SER A 133 15.77 9.39 -2.54
C SER A 133 14.24 9.53 -2.47
N ALA A 134 13.48 8.54 -2.96
CA ALA A 134 12.04 8.65 -3.12
C ALA A 134 11.30 8.88 -1.79
N SER A 135 11.62 8.09 -0.75
CA SER A 135 11.01 8.22 0.58
C SER A 135 11.29 9.58 1.24
N PRO A 136 12.55 10.03 1.35
CA PRO A 136 12.88 11.37 1.87
C PRO A 136 12.14 12.51 1.15
N VAL A 137 12.10 12.49 -0.19
CA VAL A 137 11.44 13.52 -0.98
C VAL A 137 9.94 13.57 -0.69
N VAL A 138 9.27 12.42 -0.63
CA VAL A 138 7.83 12.38 -0.32
C VAL A 138 7.56 12.82 1.11
N LEU A 139 8.38 12.43 2.08
CA LEU A 139 8.23 12.87 3.47
C LEU A 139 8.41 14.39 3.62
N ILE A 140 9.40 14.98 2.94
CA ILE A 140 9.56 16.44 2.90
C ILE A 140 8.34 17.11 2.25
N ALA A 141 7.84 16.56 1.13
CA ALA A 141 6.65 17.09 0.46
C ALA A 141 5.40 17.04 1.35
N ILE A 142 5.20 15.96 2.12
CA ILE A 142 4.13 15.85 3.11
C ILE A 142 4.31 16.89 4.21
N GLY A 143 5.53 17.04 4.75
CA GLY A 143 5.84 18.04 5.77
C GLY A 143 5.58 19.47 5.31
N LEU A 144 5.98 19.81 4.07
CA LEU A 144 5.68 21.11 3.46
C LEU A 144 4.18 21.31 3.22
N PHE A 145 3.48 20.26 2.78
CA PHE A 145 2.03 20.30 2.58
C PHE A 145 1.28 20.52 3.91
N MET A 146 1.81 19.97 5.00
CA MET A 146 1.29 20.08 6.37
C MET A 146 1.91 21.21 7.19
N ALA A 147 2.70 22.09 6.58
CA ALA A 147 3.26 23.26 7.27
C ALA A 147 2.16 24.24 7.75
N LYS A 148 0.92 24.06 7.27
CA LYS A 148 -0.27 24.73 7.78
C LYS A 148 -0.81 23.99 9.01
N LYS A 149 -1.38 24.74 9.96
CA LYS A 149 -1.91 24.21 11.22
C LYS A 149 -2.81 23.00 10.98
N ILE A 150 -2.61 21.92 11.77
CA ILE A 150 -3.53 20.78 11.77
C ILE A 150 -4.89 21.28 12.27
N GLU A 151 -5.88 21.22 11.39
CA GLU A 151 -7.27 21.53 11.71
C GLU A 151 -7.99 20.24 12.08
N PHE A 152 -8.59 20.20 13.27
CA PHE A 152 -9.44 19.10 13.74
C PHE A 152 -10.83 19.17 13.10
N ASP A 153 -10.84 19.15 11.76
CA ASP A 153 -12.03 19.19 10.93
C ASP A 153 -12.56 17.78 10.62
N SER A 154 -13.53 17.69 9.71
CA SER A 154 -14.01 16.40 9.23
C SER A 154 -12.91 15.56 8.60
N ASP A 155 -11.99 16.19 7.86
CA ASP A 155 -10.92 15.48 7.13
C ASP A 155 -9.96 14.79 8.10
N PHE A 156 -9.64 15.42 9.24
CA PHE A 156 -8.87 14.81 10.32
C PHE A 156 -9.51 13.52 10.84
N TRP A 157 -10.82 13.51 11.08
CA TRP A 157 -11.51 12.31 11.56
C TRP A 157 -11.57 11.18 10.51
N HIS A 158 -11.63 11.51 9.22
CA HIS A 158 -11.48 10.51 8.17
C HIS A 158 -10.07 9.90 8.19
N ALA A 159 -9.03 10.71 8.41
CA ALA A 159 -7.65 10.24 8.51
C ALA A 159 -7.43 9.32 9.73
N VAL A 160 -8.01 9.67 10.89
CA VAL A 160 -8.03 8.80 12.08
C VAL A 160 -8.73 7.47 11.78
N THR A 161 -9.88 7.53 11.11
CA THR A 161 -10.65 6.32 10.73
C THR A 161 -9.83 5.42 9.82
N ILE A 162 -9.20 5.97 8.78
CA ILE A 162 -8.32 5.23 7.87
C ILE A 162 -7.16 4.60 8.63
N SER A 163 -6.52 5.35 9.53
CA SER A 163 -5.41 4.86 10.35
C SER A 163 -5.85 3.70 11.25
N GLY A 164 -7.03 3.79 11.88
CA GLY A 164 -7.59 2.71 12.68
C GLY A 164 -7.93 1.46 11.86
N ILE A 165 -8.53 1.65 10.67
CA ILE A 165 -8.76 0.54 9.73
C ILE A 165 -7.44 -0.15 9.38
N LYS A 166 -6.41 0.62 9.03
CA LYS A 166 -5.11 0.08 8.60
C LYS A 166 -4.38 -0.65 9.72
N LEU A 167 -4.33 -0.08 10.92
CA LEU A 167 -3.51 -0.61 12.02
C LEU A 167 -4.23 -1.67 12.86
N VAL A 168 -5.56 -1.72 12.82
CA VAL A 168 -6.33 -2.67 13.63
C VAL A 168 -7.08 -3.67 12.75
N ILE A 169 -7.93 -3.18 11.83
CA ILE A 169 -8.81 -4.06 11.06
C ILE A 169 -8.01 -4.92 10.09
N MET A 170 -7.07 -4.33 9.34
CA MET A 170 -6.26 -5.07 8.36
C MET A 170 -5.50 -6.25 9.01
N PRO A 171 -4.64 -6.06 10.02
CA PRO A 171 -3.94 -7.19 10.63
C PRO A 171 -4.90 -8.18 11.27
N SER A 172 -6.02 -7.74 11.87
CA SER A 172 -7.03 -8.64 12.44
C SER A 172 -7.64 -9.59 11.40
N VAL A 173 -7.91 -9.10 10.19
CA VAL A 173 -8.42 -9.93 9.08
C VAL A 173 -7.40 -11.00 8.68
N PHE A 174 -6.11 -10.64 8.61
CA PHE A 174 -5.05 -11.59 8.29
C PHE A 174 -4.80 -12.62 9.40
N ILE A 175 -4.88 -12.20 10.67
CA ILE A 175 -4.81 -13.11 11.82
C ILE A 175 -5.99 -14.10 11.78
N LEU A 176 -7.22 -13.61 11.59
CA LEU A 176 -8.40 -14.45 11.49
C LEU A 176 -8.29 -15.46 10.33
N ALA A 177 -7.83 -15.01 9.16
CA ALA A 177 -7.60 -15.89 8.02
C ALA A 177 -6.56 -16.98 8.32
N THR A 178 -5.52 -16.65 9.08
CA THR A 178 -4.49 -17.61 9.51
C THR A 178 -5.08 -18.69 10.41
N LEU A 179 -5.94 -18.30 11.37
CA LEU A 179 -6.64 -19.22 12.26
C LEU A 179 -7.61 -20.14 11.50
N LEU A 180 -8.38 -19.59 10.56
CA LEU A 180 -9.36 -20.35 9.77
C LEU A 180 -8.72 -21.33 8.80
N THR A 181 -7.58 -20.96 8.20
CA THR A 181 -6.88 -21.80 7.21
C THR A 181 -5.87 -22.76 7.83
N LYS A 182 -5.64 -22.68 9.15
CA LYS A 182 -4.63 -23.45 9.89
C LYS A 182 -3.22 -23.32 9.30
N THR A 183 -2.90 -22.15 8.75
CA THR A 183 -1.62 -21.85 8.09
C THR A 183 -0.64 -21.13 9.04
N ALA A 184 -0.68 -21.50 10.32
CA ALA A 184 0.13 -20.87 11.38
C ALA A 184 1.63 -20.88 11.03
N GLY A 185 2.32 -19.77 11.30
CA GLY A 185 3.72 -19.54 10.93
C GLY A 185 3.92 -18.97 9.52
N SER A 186 3.30 -19.56 8.50
CA SER A 186 3.50 -19.17 7.09
C SER A 186 2.90 -17.81 6.70
N MET A 187 2.04 -17.22 7.54
CA MET A 187 1.35 -15.95 7.28
C MET A 187 1.91 -14.78 8.10
N ILE A 188 2.94 -14.98 8.93
CA ILE A 188 3.51 -13.93 9.78
C ILE A 188 3.97 -12.72 8.94
N PRO A 189 4.71 -12.87 7.82
CA PRO A 189 5.07 -11.73 6.98
C PRO A 189 3.84 -10.98 6.45
N SER A 190 2.79 -11.70 6.04
CA SER A 190 1.54 -11.10 5.58
C SER A 190 0.81 -10.32 6.66
N ILE A 191 0.81 -10.82 7.90
CA ILE A 191 0.21 -10.13 9.05
C ILE A 191 0.96 -8.84 9.35
N ILE A 192 2.30 -8.89 9.35
CA ILE A 192 3.13 -7.70 9.60
C ILE A 192 2.96 -6.68 8.47
N GLU A 193 2.93 -7.10 7.20
CA GLU A 193 2.61 -6.22 6.08
C GLU A 193 1.22 -5.58 6.19
N ALA A 194 0.22 -6.36 6.60
CA ALA A 194 -1.13 -5.84 6.83
C ALA A 194 -1.17 -4.79 7.94
N ALA A 195 -0.28 -4.89 8.93
CA ALA A 195 -0.12 -3.92 10.02
C ALA A 195 0.70 -2.68 9.64
N MET A 196 1.28 -2.63 8.43
CA MET A 196 2.05 -1.45 8.00
C MET A 196 1.17 -0.21 7.92
N PRO A 197 1.71 0.98 8.26
CA PRO A 197 1.00 2.25 8.15
C PRO A 197 0.63 2.57 6.70
N VAL A 198 -0.12 3.64 6.48
CA VAL A 198 -0.56 4.06 5.13
C VAL A 198 0.66 4.37 4.25
N ALA A 199 0.64 3.92 2.99
CA ALA A 199 1.76 4.12 2.06
C ALA A 199 1.97 5.59 1.67
N LEU A 200 3.24 6.02 1.62
CA LEU A 200 3.67 7.30 1.02
C LEU A 200 3.22 7.42 -0.44
N THR A 201 3.18 6.30 -1.17
CA THR A 201 2.70 6.20 -2.55
C THR A 201 1.29 6.78 -2.75
N ASN A 202 0.42 6.66 -1.75
CA ASN A 202 -0.94 7.20 -1.83
C ASN A 202 -0.94 8.73 -1.96
N PHE A 203 0.01 9.41 -1.31
CA PHE A 203 0.15 10.86 -1.41
C PHE A 203 0.61 11.28 -2.81
N ALA A 204 1.58 10.57 -3.39
CA ALA A 204 2.01 10.79 -4.77
C ALA A 204 0.88 10.53 -5.79
N LEU A 205 0.09 9.47 -5.57
CA LEU A 205 -1.07 9.17 -6.41
C LEU A 205 -2.14 10.26 -6.33
N ALA A 206 -2.27 10.95 -5.20
CA ALA A 206 -3.24 12.05 -5.03
C ALA A 206 -2.91 13.29 -5.88
N GLU A 207 -1.69 13.40 -6.42
CA GLU A 207 -1.34 14.45 -7.39
C GLU A 207 -1.89 14.15 -8.79
N ILE A 208 -2.03 12.87 -9.13
CA ILE A 208 -2.40 12.40 -10.46
C ILE A 208 -3.90 12.10 -10.51
N TYR A 209 -4.49 11.73 -9.38
CA TYR A 209 -5.85 11.23 -9.28
C TYR A 209 -6.70 12.05 -8.31
N PRO A 210 -8.04 12.12 -8.53
CA PRO A 210 -8.93 12.94 -7.71
C PRO A 210 -9.13 12.29 -6.35
N MET A 211 -8.21 12.52 -5.41
CA MET A 211 -8.21 12.01 -4.04
C MET A 211 -8.03 13.17 -3.05
N LYS A 212 -8.49 12.97 -1.82
CA LYS A 212 -8.32 13.95 -0.72
C LYS A 212 -6.90 13.92 -0.15
N LYS A 213 -6.00 14.68 -0.78
CA LYS A 213 -4.58 14.76 -0.41
C LYS A 213 -4.33 15.10 1.07
N LYS A 214 -5.14 16.00 1.67
CA LYS A 214 -5.08 16.33 3.11
C LYS A 214 -5.31 15.11 4.00
N ILE A 215 -6.41 14.40 3.77
CA ILE A 215 -6.75 13.17 4.52
C ILE A 215 -5.64 12.13 4.39
N ILE A 216 -5.06 11.98 3.19
CA ILE A 216 -3.96 11.03 2.96
C ILE A 216 -2.71 11.41 3.75
N ALA A 217 -2.31 12.69 3.71
CA ALA A 217 -1.17 13.20 4.45
C ALA A 217 -1.35 12.99 5.97
N ASP A 218 -2.51 13.40 6.51
CA ASP A 218 -2.86 13.23 7.91
C ASP A 218 -2.84 11.74 8.30
N ALA A 219 -3.41 10.86 7.46
CA ALA A 219 -3.45 9.42 7.73
C ALA A 219 -2.06 8.78 7.71
N ILE A 220 -1.17 9.21 6.81
CA ILE A 220 0.23 8.76 6.79
C ILE A 220 0.90 9.12 8.12
N ILE A 221 0.80 10.38 8.56
CA ILE A 221 1.44 10.80 9.82
C ILE A 221 0.86 10.05 11.01
N ILE A 222 -0.46 10.06 11.17
CA ILE A 222 -1.14 9.41 12.29
C ILE A 222 -0.81 7.93 12.33
N SER A 223 -0.97 7.22 11.21
CA SER A 223 -0.68 5.78 11.17
C SER A 223 0.80 5.47 11.37
N THR A 224 1.73 6.29 10.87
CA THR A 224 3.16 6.06 11.06
C THR A 224 3.56 6.18 12.52
N TRP A 225 3.09 7.22 13.22
CA TRP A 225 3.36 7.38 14.66
C TRP A 225 2.75 6.26 15.49
N ILE A 226 1.48 5.92 15.25
CA ILE A 226 0.82 4.83 15.97
C ILE A 226 1.46 3.48 15.64
N SER A 227 1.98 3.30 14.42
CA SER A 227 2.59 2.03 14.00
C SER A 227 3.83 1.67 14.79
N ILE A 228 4.55 2.64 15.36
CA ILE A 228 5.71 2.36 16.22
C ILE A 228 5.25 1.48 17.38
N ILE A 229 4.17 1.86 18.05
CA ILE A 229 3.63 1.09 19.18
C ILE A 229 2.92 -0.16 18.69
N SER A 230 2.08 -0.05 17.66
CA SER A 230 1.25 -1.19 17.21
C SER A 230 2.10 -2.31 16.63
N LEU A 231 3.18 -2.01 15.90
CA LEU A 231 4.08 -3.01 15.35
C LEU A 231 4.92 -3.67 16.44
N THR A 232 5.42 -2.92 17.43
CA THR A 232 6.14 -3.50 18.57
C THR A 232 5.24 -4.45 19.37
N VAL A 233 4.00 -4.05 19.63
CA VAL A 233 3.04 -4.91 20.33
C VAL A 233 2.73 -6.15 19.48
N LEU A 234 2.45 -5.97 18.19
CA LEU A 234 2.12 -7.08 17.29
C LEU A 234 3.28 -8.07 17.13
N SER A 235 4.51 -7.58 16.95
CA SER A 235 5.68 -8.44 16.77
C SER A 235 6.01 -9.24 18.02
N SER A 236 5.74 -8.71 19.23
CA SER A 236 5.94 -9.43 20.50
C SER A 236 5.11 -10.72 20.65
N PHE A 237 4.06 -10.90 19.85
CA PHE A 237 3.29 -12.14 19.82
C PHE A 237 3.88 -13.21 18.90
N PHE A 238 4.83 -12.85 18.04
CA PHE A 238 5.42 -13.72 17.02
C PHE A 238 6.91 -14.04 17.27
N ILE A 239 7.57 -13.27 18.13
CA ILE A 239 8.93 -13.48 18.63
C ILE A 239 8.87 -14.35 19.89
#